data_AF-A0A800BUW1-F1
#
_entry.id   AF-A0A800BUW1-F1
#
_cell.length_a   1.000
_cell.length_b   1.000
_cell.length_c   1.000
_cell.angle_alpha   90.00
_cell.angle_beta   90.00
_cell.angle_gamma   90.00
#
_symmetry.space_group_name_H-M   'P 1'
#
loop_
_entity.id
_entity.type
_entity.pdbx_description
1 polymer ?
#
loop_
_entity_poly.entity_id
_entity_poly.type
_entity_poly.pdbx_seq_one_letter_code
_entity_poly.pdbx_strand_id
1 'polypeptide(L)' 'MSLGGWGFGTLEAELIEGDEISLEWTRARTVRGKKIEIGEGCEIERVEYSEELRVSPGAEVKERVKL' A
#
# COMPACT_ATOMS: atom_id res chain seq x y z
N MET A 1 31.09 -3.44 -4.27
CA MET A 1 30.95 -2.44 -3.20
C MET A 1 29.66 -2.77 -2.48
N SER A 2 29.74 -3.37 -1.29
CA SER A 2 28.59 -3.56 -0.41
C SER A 2 28.50 -2.29 0.44
N LEU A 3 27.42 -1.53 0.29
CA LEU A 3 27.12 -0.38 1.12
C LEU A 3 26.00 -0.80 2.09
N GLY A 4 26.31 -0.72 3.39
CA GLY A 4 25.38 -0.45 4.49
C GLY A 4 24.18 -1.38 4.67
N GLY A 5 24.28 -2.30 5.64
CA GLY A 5 23.16 -3.12 6.14
C GLY A 5 22.13 -2.35 6.98
N TRP A 6 21.57 -1.26 6.45
CA TRP A 6 20.39 -0.55 6.97
C TRP A 6 19.56 -0.06 5.77
N GLY A 7 19.12 -0.97 4.91
CA GLY A 7 18.11 -0.65 3.92
C GLY A 7 16.77 -0.47 4.63
N PHE A 8 16.02 0.57 4.29
CA PHE A 8 14.59 0.63 4.61
C PHE A 8 13.96 -0.63 4.00
N GLY A 9 13.54 -1.58 4.84
CA GLY A 9 12.93 -2.81 4.37
C GLY A 9 11.58 -2.51 3.73
N THR A 10 11.31 -3.08 2.56
CA THR A 10 10.00 -3.03 1.90
C THR A 10 9.22 -4.29 2.27
N LEU A 11 7.94 -4.13 2.64
CA LEU A 11 7.02 -5.26 2.75
C LEU A 11 6.51 -5.63 1.35
N GLU A 12 6.65 -6.89 0.94
CA GLU A 12 6.07 -7.39 -0.32
C GLU A 12 4.95 -8.40 -0.03
N ALA A 13 3.78 -8.22 -0.66
CA ALA A 13 2.64 -9.12 -0.50
C ALA A 13 1.78 -9.20 -1.76
N GLU A 14 1.18 -10.35 -2.05
CA GLU A 14 0.16 -10.43 -3.11
C GLU A 14 -1.17 -9.80 -2.67
N LEU A 15 -1.59 -10.02 -1.42
CA LEU A 15 -2.85 -9.54 -0.87
C LEU A 15 -2.66 -9.04 0.55
N ILE A 16 -3.21 -7.86 0.84
CA ILE A 16 -3.41 -7.33 2.18
C ILE A 16 -4.91 -7.07 2.36
N GLU A 17 -5.52 -7.65 3.40
CA GLU A 17 -6.95 -7.51 3.69
C GLU A 17 -7.19 -7.19 5.16
N GLY A 18 -8.13 -6.29 5.43
CA GLY A 18 -8.49 -5.85 6.78
C GLY A 18 -9.54 -4.74 6.76
N ASP A 19 -10.15 -4.44 7.90
CA ASP A 19 -11.18 -3.39 7.98
C ASP A 19 -10.59 -1.98 7.91
N GLU A 20 -9.56 -1.70 8.70
CA GLU A 20 -8.80 -0.44 8.68
C GLU A 20 -7.33 -0.77 8.38
N ILE A 21 -6.80 -0.20 7.29
CA ILE A 21 -5.46 -0.50 6.76
C ILE A 21 -4.68 0.80 6.64
N SER A 22 -3.45 0.82 7.15
CA SER A 22 -2.47 1.88 6.92
C SER A 22 -1.14 1.24 6.52
N LEU A 23 -0.59 1.64 5.37
CA LEU A 23 0.62 1.06 4.78
C LEU A 23 1.65 2.15 4.46
N GLU A 24 2.91 1.85 4.69
CA GLU A 24 4.08 2.62 4.23
C GLU A 24 5.12 1.64 3.71
N TRP A 25 5.95 2.04 2.75
CA TRP A 25 7.03 1.21 2.19
C TRP A 25 6.58 -0.21 1.83
N THR A 26 5.42 -0.32 1.19
CA THR A 26 4.77 -1.61 0.89
C THR A 26 4.53 -1.76 -0.61
N ARG A 27 4.95 -2.88 -1.16
CA ARG A 27 4.59 -3.29 -2.52
C ARG A 27 3.54 -4.38 -2.44
N ALA A 28 2.37 -4.13 -3.03
CA ALA A 28 1.32 -5.13 -3.05
C ALA A 28 0.53 -5.18 -4.35
N ARG A 29 0.11 -6.38 -4.74
CA ARG A 29 -0.80 -6.53 -5.88
C ARG A 29 -2.21 -6.05 -5.53
N THR A 30 -2.76 -6.43 -4.38
CA THR A 30 -4.11 -5.99 -3.98
C THR A 30 -4.16 -5.64 -2.50
N VAL A 31 -4.81 -4.51 -2.21
CA VAL A 31 -5.18 -4.10 -0.85
C VAL A 31 -6.70 -3.95 -0.78
N ARG A 32 -7.34 -4.65 0.15
CA ARG A 32 -8.80 -4.63 0.32
C ARG A 32 -9.21 -4.27 1.74
N GLY A 33 -10.11 -3.32 1.90
CA GLY A 33 -10.62 -2.95 3.22
C GLY A 33 -11.75 -1.93 3.22
N LYS A 34 -12.21 -1.52 4.41
CA LYS A 34 -13.24 -0.49 4.54
C LYS A 34 -12.62 0.90 4.45
N LYS A 35 -11.61 1.15 5.28
CA LYS A 35 -10.84 2.40 5.31
C LYS A 35 -9.38 2.10 5.05
N ILE A 36 -8.81 2.73 4.03
CA ILE A 36 -7.45 2.44 3.57
C ILE A 36 -6.65 3.73 3.45
N GLU A 37 -5.48 3.75 4.07
CA GLU A 37 -4.46 4.78 3.94
C GLU A 37 -3.21 4.18 3.29
N ILE A 38 -2.90 4.66 2.08
CA ILE A 38 -1.69 4.30 1.35
C ILE A 38 -0.68 5.44 1.50
N GLY A 39 0.30 5.24 2.39
CA GLY A 39 1.36 6.17 2.75
C GLY A 39 2.60 6.11 1.86
N GLU A 40 3.64 6.84 2.25
CA GLU A 40 4.88 7.04 1.48
C GLU A 40 5.53 5.73 1.03
N GLY A 41 6.06 5.72 -0.19
CA GLY A 41 6.84 4.59 -0.71
C GLY A 41 6.03 3.33 -1.00
N CYS A 42 4.70 3.42 -1.03
CA CYS A 42 3.86 2.32 -1.45
C CYS A 42 3.77 2.22 -2.97
N GLU A 43 3.78 0.98 -3.48
CA GLU A 43 3.49 0.64 -4.87
C GLU A 43 2.37 -0.42 -4.89
N ILE A 44 1.15 -0.02 -5.23
CA ILE A 44 -0.02 -0.88 -5.16
C ILE A 44 -0.69 -1.03 -6.54
N GLU A 45 -0.91 -2.26 -7.00
CA GLU A 45 -1.58 -2.45 -8.29
C GLU A 45 -3.09 -2.15 -8.21
N ARG A 46 -3.78 -2.66 -7.19
CA ARG A 46 -5.22 -2.42 -7.00
C ARG A 46 -5.57 -2.15 -5.54
N VAL A 47 -6.36 -1.12 -5.30
CA VAL A 47 -6.98 -0.85 -4.01
C VAL A 47 -8.50 -0.96 -4.12
N GLU A 48 -9.10 -1.86 -3.34
CA GLU A 48 -10.54 -2.09 -3.25
C GLU A 48 -11.05 -1.58 -1.91
N TYR A 49 -11.92 -0.56 -1.90
CA TYR A 49 -12.33 0.11 -0.66
C TYR A 49 -13.84 0.31 -0.51
N SER A 50 -14.27 0.03 0.72
CA SER A 50 -15.57 0.25 1.34
C SER A 50 -16.10 1.67 1.45
N GLU A 51 -15.32 2.46 2.18
CA GLU A 51 -15.76 3.70 2.82
C GLU A 51 -14.83 4.84 2.39
N GLU A 52 -13.57 4.78 2.83
CA GLU A 52 -12.57 5.84 2.67
C GLU A 52 -11.26 5.31 2.07
N LEU A 53 -10.69 6.07 1.15
CA LEU A 53 -9.36 5.87 0.61
C LEU A 53 -8.58 7.18 0.67
N ARG A 54 -7.43 7.17 1.37
CA ARG A 54 -6.43 8.24 1.35
C ARG A 54 -5.15 7.72 0.70
N VAL A 55 -4.55 8.52 -0.16
CA VAL A 55 -3.32 8.17 -0.88
C VAL A 55 -2.36 9.34 -0.77
N SER A 56 -1.18 9.08 -0.21
CA SER A 56 -0.08 10.04 -0.15
C SER A 56 0.38 10.44 -1.57
N PRO A 57 0.82 11.68 -1.80
CA PRO A 57 1.48 12.07 -3.05
C PRO A 57 2.72 11.24 -3.40
N GLY A 58 3.38 10.63 -2.41
CA GLY A 58 4.53 9.74 -2.60
C GLY A 58 4.20 8.25 -2.69
N ALA A 59 2.93 7.92 -2.95
CA ALA A 59 2.49 6.56 -3.22
C ALA A 59 2.05 6.38 -4.68
N GLU A 60 2.32 5.21 -5.24
CA GLU A 60 1.78 4.78 -6.54
C GLU A 60 0.62 3.80 -6.34
N VAL A 61 -0.54 4.11 -6.91
CA VAL A 61 -1.70 3.21 -6.94
C VAL A 61 -2.22 3.15 -8.38
N LYS A 62 -2.14 2.00 -9.04
CA LYS A 62 -2.53 1.87 -10.46
C LYS A 62 -4.04 1.87 -10.66
N GLU A 63 -4.79 1.18 -9.81
CA GLU A 63 -6.25 1.06 -9.91
C GLU A 63 -6.92 1.31 -8.55
N ARG A 64 -8.02 2.07 -8.56
CA ARG A 64 -8.83 2.38 -7.37
C ARG A 64 -10.26 1.98 -7.64
N VAL A 65 -10.77 1.03 -6.85
CA VAL A 65 -12.13 0.51 -6.99
C VAL A 65 -12.89 0.77 -5.70
N LYS A 66 -13.95 1.59 -5.77
CA LYS A 66 -14.91 1.75 -4.68
C LYS A 66 -16.02 0.72 -4.83
N LEU A 67 -16.25 -0.08 -3.79
CA LEU A 67 -17.31 -1.09 -3.72
C LEU A 67 -18.63 -0.52 -3.20
#